data_AF-A0A7Y5UA11-F1
#
_entry.id   AF-A0A7Y5UA11-F1
#
_cell.length_a   1.000
_cell.length_b   1.000
_cell.length_c   1.000
_cell.angle_alpha   90.00
_cell.angle_beta   90.00
_cell.angle_gamma   90.00
#
_symmetry.space_group_name_H-M   'P 1'
#
loop_
_entity.id
_entity.type
_entity.pdbx_description
1 polymer ?
#
loop_
_entity_poly.entity_id
_entity_poly.type
_entity_poly.pdbx_seq_one_letter_code
_entity_poly.pdbx_strand_id
1 'polypeptide(L)'
;MKLRLARRSCLIGPLACAAVIAAADCGGVQTPAPTERREHAVVRSNVLRADYAGSAACAPCHAAIHDQWRSSPMHRMTRSAPTEIRATFDGSSIRVVDDVATMERKGDARLVRFKPGNGKEELYRVTRVIGGRYREDFVGIDVTGEEDPARAAGKGPEMVLPASYVFSSKAWRYKGYSVLVHERDAVAPGPVWAETCIGCHNTLPYFTMLLDDLAGPDAPTFQGSITDDLLPADRATKVRIISAPKVALALDDELRHLGTGNSRITQLETQRALRRGIHAISTGFDGRHLVEEGIGCEACHGGSKAHVRDPSISPSYAVSSDAISVGHEDGTPFSRTEAMNRVCARCHTVLFSRYPWTWEGGSRKDPVPGGSSINSGEARDYLLGGCSAQMTCTTCHDPHTEDSKADLSRFDTVGGNGVCTSCHEKLAGDERLGAHTHHAPNGEGSACLNCHMPRKNMGLAYGLTRYHRIGSPTDEARVYRDRPLECSLCHADKSADDLLSTMSQWWGTAFDRERVTQLYDGRLDGSVIRRTLDVGKPHEQAVAIAVLGERGRASDACDLAQQIAHPYPLIGYFAKHALETLTKTIVPMDPGRPREELLPLLDEWCRRRAAIPPNKAH
;
A
#
# COMPACT_ATOMS: atom_id res chain seq x y z
N MET A 1 -11.03 -88.65 25.91
CA MET A 1 -12.17 -88.54 26.86
C MET A 1 -13.15 -87.52 26.29
N LYS A 2 -14.24 -87.95 25.64
CA LYS A 2 -15.61 -88.09 26.24
C LYS A 2 -16.07 -86.73 26.82
N LEU A 3 -17.13 -86.04 26.38
CA LEU A 3 -18.42 -86.48 25.80
C LEU A 3 -19.11 -85.32 25.05
N ARG A 4 -20.00 -85.69 24.13
CA ARG A 4 -20.96 -84.87 23.37
C ARG A 4 -22.03 -84.23 24.27
N LEU A 5 -22.65 -83.13 23.85
CA LEU A 5 -24.12 -83.08 23.67
C LEU A 5 -24.55 -81.84 22.87
N ALA A 6 -25.30 -82.11 21.79
CA ALA A 6 -26.01 -81.13 20.98
C ALA A 6 -27.48 -81.08 21.41
N ARG A 7 -28.10 -79.89 21.36
CA ARG A 7 -29.55 -79.73 21.14
C ARG A 7 -29.82 -78.45 20.34
N ARG A 8 -30.62 -78.61 19.28
CA ARG A 8 -31.15 -77.60 18.35
C ARG A 8 -32.58 -77.21 18.74
N SER A 9 -33.02 -76.07 18.18
CA SER A 9 -34.42 -75.66 17.88
C SER A 9 -35.21 -75.01 19.04
N CYS A 10 -36.04 -73.98 18.88
CA CYS A 10 -36.45 -73.12 17.74
C CYS A 10 -37.29 -71.93 18.28
N LEU A 11 -37.36 -70.82 17.50
CA LEU A 11 -38.44 -69.80 17.42
C LEU A 11 -38.62 -68.89 18.66
N ILE A 12 -38.62 -67.55 18.58
CA ILE A 12 -39.56 -66.66 17.87
C ILE A 12 -38.85 -65.31 17.61
N GLY A 13 -38.97 -64.75 16.39
CA GLY A 13 -38.47 -63.41 16.03
C GLY A 13 -39.44 -62.27 16.42
N PRO A 14 -38.99 -61.01 16.37
CA PRO A 14 -39.53 -60.15 15.31
C PRO A 14 -38.53 -59.15 14.68
N LEU A 15 -38.79 -58.89 13.39
CA LEU A 15 -38.53 -57.68 12.59
C LEU A 15 -37.23 -56.89 12.80
N ALA A 16 -36.29 -57.08 11.87
CA ALA A 16 -35.32 -56.06 11.47
C ALA A 16 -35.52 -55.72 9.99
N CYS A 17 -35.71 -54.44 9.70
CA CYS A 17 -35.84 -53.88 8.36
C CYS A 17 -34.65 -54.25 7.48
N ALA A 18 -34.95 -54.63 6.24
CA ALA A 18 -33.98 -54.92 5.21
C ALA A 18 -33.20 -53.64 4.83
N ALA A 19 -31.89 -53.66 5.02
CA ALA A 19 -30.96 -52.82 4.27
C ALA A 19 -30.21 -53.73 3.29
N VAL A 20 -30.46 -53.54 2.00
CA VAL A 20 -29.76 -54.21 0.92
C VAL A 20 -28.31 -53.70 0.91
N ILE A 21 -27.36 -54.56 1.29
CA ILE A 21 -25.94 -54.31 1.05
C ILE A 21 -25.68 -54.69 -0.41
N ALA A 22 -25.71 -53.70 -1.30
CA ALA A 22 -25.13 -53.82 -2.61
C ALA A 22 -23.60 -53.79 -2.47
N ALA A 23 -22.93 -54.89 -2.78
CA ALA A 23 -21.49 -54.90 -3.01
C ALA A 23 -21.21 -54.08 -4.27
N ALA A 24 -20.87 -52.81 -4.10
CA ALA A 24 -20.35 -51.97 -5.17
C ALA A 24 -18.86 -52.31 -5.34
N ASP A 25 -18.56 -52.88 -6.49
CA ASP A 25 -17.23 -53.10 -7.02
C ASP A 25 -16.41 -51.80 -6.91
N CYS A 26 -15.22 -51.87 -6.32
CA CYS A 26 -14.31 -50.74 -6.20
C CYS A 26 -13.76 -50.38 -7.59
N GLY A 27 -14.55 -49.64 -8.36
CA GLY A 27 -14.10 -48.98 -9.57
C GLY A 27 -12.93 -48.07 -9.25
N GLY A 28 -11.74 -48.45 -9.72
CA GLY A 28 -10.54 -47.64 -9.62
C GLY A 28 -10.83 -46.24 -10.14
N VAL A 29 -10.52 -45.24 -9.32
CA VAL A 29 -10.52 -43.83 -9.73
C VAL A 29 -9.51 -43.72 -10.87
N GLN A 30 -10.01 -43.72 -12.11
CA GLN A 30 -9.22 -43.30 -13.25
C GLN A 30 -8.85 -41.84 -12.99
N THR A 31 -7.58 -41.61 -12.69
CA THR A 31 -6.98 -40.29 -12.84
C THR A 31 -7.34 -39.79 -14.24
N PRO A 32 -7.90 -38.58 -14.41
CA PRO A 32 -8.09 -38.03 -15.73
C PRO A 32 -6.73 -38.07 -16.42
N ALA A 33 -6.65 -38.67 -17.60
CA ALA A 33 -5.47 -38.55 -18.43
C ALA A 33 -5.11 -37.06 -18.53
N PRO A 34 -3.82 -36.70 -18.46
CA PRO A 34 -3.42 -35.30 -18.61
C PRO A 34 -3.97 -34.84 -19.95
N THR A 35 -4.98 -33.95 -19.91
CA THR A 35 -5.36 -33.21 -21.10
C THR A 35 -4.09 -32.50 -21.53
N GLU A 36 -3.61 -32.83 -22.73
CA GLU A 36 -2.55 -32.06 -23.38
C GLU A 36 -2.95 -30.60 -23.26
N ARG A 37 -2.26 -29.85 -22.39
CA ARG A 37 -2.41 -28.40 -22.35
C ARG A 37 -1.94 -27.95 -23.73
N ARG A 38 -2.87 -27.64 -24.62
CA ARG A 38 -2.54 -26.78 -25.77
C ARG A 38 -1.87 -25.56 -25.16
N GLU A 39 -0.62 -25.31 -25.51
CA GLU A 39 0.00 -24.02 -25.22
C GLU A 39 -0.91 -22.96 -25.83
N HIS A 40 -1.65 -22.26 -24.98
CA HIS A 40 -2.45 -21.14 -25.43
C HIS A 40 -1.47 -20.09 -25.94
N ALA A 41 -1.71 -19.59 -27.14
CA ALA A 41 -0.95 -18.46 -27.65
C ALA A 41 -1.06 -17.31 -26.63
N VAL A 42 0.00 -16.54 -26.45
CA VAL A 42 -0.01 -15.35 -25.59
C VAL A 42 0.01 -14.11 -26.47
N VAL A 43 -0.55 -13.00 -26.00
CA VAL A 43 -0.49 -11.71 -26.69
C VAL A 43 0.94 -11.37 -27.15
N ARG A 44 1.10 -10.93 -28.40
CA ARG A 44 2.39 -10.54 -28.98
C ARG A 44 2.79 -9.09 -28.67
N SER A 45 1.82 -8.26 -28.30
CA SER A 45 2.00 -6.88 -27.85
C SER A 45 0.98 -6.58 -26.76
N ASN A 46 1.40 -5.97 -25.65
CA ASN A 46 0.51 -5.62 -24.53
C ASN A 46 0.86 -4.28 -23.85
N VAL A 47 1.61 -3.41 -24.52
CA VAL A 47 2.14 -2.16 -23.93
C VAL A 47 1.72 -0.90 -24.69
N LEU A 48 1.34 -1.02 -25.96
CA LEU A 48 0.97 0.10 -26.82
C LEU A 48 -0.51 0.39 -26.66
N ARG A 49 -0.94 1.65 -26.83
CA ARG A 49 -2.37 2.02 -26.75
C ARG A 49 -3.28 1.21 -27.65
N ALA A 50 -2.80 0.82 -28.83
CA ALA A 50 -3.56 -0.01 -29.76
C ALA A 50 -3.88 -1.40 -29.21
N ASP A 51 -3.12 -1.88 -28.23
CA ASP A 51 -3.28 -3.17 -27.56
C ASP A 51 -4.40 -3.16 -26.51
N TYR A 52 -4.89 -1.99 -26.10
CA TYR A 52 -5.89 -1.85 -25.04
C TYR A 52 -7.32 -1.86 -25.61
N ALA A 53 -8.21 -2.54 -24.91
CA ALA A 53 -9.64 -2.65 -25.22
C ALA A 53 -10.55 -1.88 -24.23
N GLY A 54 -10.05 -1.56 -23.03
CA GLY A 54 -10.81 -0.99 -21.92
C GLY A 54 -11.62 -2.05 -21.16
N SER A 55 -11.82 -1.86 -19.86
CA SER A 55 -12.43 -2.88 -18.98
C SER A 55 -13.87 -3.25 -19.35
N ALA A 56 -14.61 -2.34 -20.00
CA ALA A 56 -15.95 -2.62 -20.50
C ALA A 56 -16.00 -3.78 -21.51
N ALA A 57 -14.92 -4.02 -22.26
CA ALA A 57 -14.82 -5.13 -23.20
C ALA A 57 -14.68 -6.50 -22.51
N CYS A 58 -14.29 -6.53 -21.24
CA CYS A 58 -14.13 -7.75 -20.45
C CYS A 58 -15.46 -8.26 -19.88
N ALA A 59 -16.42 -7.36 -19.66
CA ALA A 59 -17.68 -7.63 -18.98
C ALA A 59 -18.52 -8.78 -19.57
N PRO A 60 -18.66 -8.93 -20.90
CA PRO A 60 -19.49 -10.00 -21.48
C PRO A 60 -19.00 -11.42 -21.16
N CYS A 61 -17.69 -11.61 -20.98
CA CYS A 61 -17.07 -12.91 -20.68
C CYS A 61 -16.77 -13.08 -19.17
N HIS A 62 -16.52 -11.98 -18.46
CA HIS A 62 -16.09 -11.97 -17.05
C HIS A 62 -17.03 -11.17 -16.15
N ALA A 63 -18.35 -11.26 -16.36
CA ALA A 63 -19.35 -10.43 -15.69
C ALA A 63 -19.20 -10.38 -14.16
N ALA A 64 -19.07 -11.54 -13.50
CA ALA A 64 -18.95 -11.61 -12.04
C ALA A 64 -17.70 -10.89 -11.49
N ILE A 65 -16.56 -11.05 -12.16
CA ILE A 65 -15.30 -10.39 -11.75
C ILE A 65 -15.41 -8.89 -12.00
N HIS A 66 -15.93 -8.51 -13.16
CA HIS A 66 -16.09 -7.12 -13.55
C HIS A 66 -17.05 -6.36 -12.61
N ASP A 67 -18.14 -7.00 -12.17
CA ASP A 67 -19.08 -6.40 -11.22
C ASP A 67 -18.45 -6.18 -9.84
N GLN A 68 -17.64 -7.13 -9.36
CA GLN A 68 -16.84 -6.94 -8.13
C GLN A 68 -15.83 -5.80 -8.30
N TRP A 69 -15.07 -5.84 -9.39
CA TRP A 69 -14.00 -4.88 -9.69
C TRP A 69 -14.52 -3.45 -9.79
N ARG A 70 -15.70 -3.22 -10.36
CA ARG A 70 -16.35 -1.89 -10.42
C ARG A 70 -16.59 -1.26 -9.04
N SER A 71 -16.74 -2.08 -8.00
CA SER A 71 -16.88 -1.59 -6.63
C SER A 71 -15.55 -1.52 -5.86
N SER A 72 -14.48 -2.08 -6.43
CA SER A 72 -13.18 -2.20 -5.77
C SER A 72 -12.54 -0.84 -5.48
N PRO A 73 -11.73 -0.75 -4.40
CA PRO A 73 -10.92 0.44 -4.14
C PRO A 73 -9.96 0.82 -5.27
N MET A 74 -9.47 -0.16 -6.04
CA MET A 74 -8.54 0.08 -7.16
C MET A 74 -9.25 0.80 -8.31
N HIS A 75 -10.39 0.30 -8.78
CA HIS A 75 -11.18 0.99 -9.81
C HIS A 75 -11.58 2.38 -9.34
N ARG A 76 -12.05 2.50 -8.09
CA ARG A 76 -12.53 3.77 -7.51
C ARG A 76 -11.41 4.71 -7.07
N MET A 77 -10.14 4.43 -7.41
CA MET A 77 -9.00 5.29 -7.04
C MET A 77 -9.10 6.69 -7.63
N THR A 78 -9.65 6.83 -8.84
CA THR A 78 -10.04 8.13 -9.43
C THR A 78 -11.49 8.05 -9.86
N ARG A 79 -12.29 9.08 -9.54
CA ARG A 79 -13.70 9.19 -9.93
C ARG A 79 -14.04 10.62 -10.36
N SER A 80 -14.56 10.80 -11.57
CA SER A 80 -15.05 12.10 -12.07
C SER A 80 -16.36 12.52 -11.43
N ALA A 81 -16.47 13.80 -11.08
CA ALA A 81 -17.71 14.40 -10.63
C ALA A 81 -18.67 14.66 -11.82
N PRO A 82 -20.01 14.51 -11.64
CA PRO A 82 -20.68 14.08 -10.41
C PRO A 82 -20.48 12.60 -10.14
N THR A 83 -20.05 12.29 -8.92
CA THR A 83 -19.87 10.93 -8.40
C THR A 83 -20.40 10.88 -6.97
N GLU A 84 -20.62 9.69 -6.43
CA GLU A 84 -20.80 9.49 -5.00
C GLU A 84 -19.60 10.05 -4.22
N ILE A 85 -19.86 11.00 -3.33
CA ILE A 85 -18.90 11.61 -2.41
C ILE A 85 -19.42 11.40 -1.00
N ARG A 86 -18.63 10.76 -0.13
CA ARG A 86 -19.01 10.51 1.27
C ARG A 86 -18.72 11.69 2.17
N ALA A 87 -17.73 12.52 1.82
CA ALA A 87 -17.43 13.74 2.55
C ALA A 87 -18.63 14.71 2.57
N THR A 88 -18.83 15.40 3.70
CA THR A 88 -20.08 16.11 3.98
C THR A 88 -20.25 17.41 3.17
N PHE A 89 -19.19 18.21 3.02
CA PHE A 89 -19.23 19.56 2.42
C PHE A 89 -20.37 20.41 2.99
N ASP A 90 -20.44 20.44 4.33
CA ASP A 90 -21.49 21.05 5.16
C ASP A 90 -21.11 22.44 5.69
N GLY A 91 -20.05 23.05 5.16
CA GLY A 91 -19.46 24.30 5.67
C GLY A 91 -18.37 24.09 6.71
N SER A 92 -18.00 22.83 7.02
CA SER A 92 -16.82 22.53 7.83
C SER A 92 -15.55 23.16 7.24
N SER A 93 -14.62 23.55 8.11
CA SER A 93 -13.37 24.16 7.71
C SER A 93 -12.14 23.48 8.32
N ILE A 94 -11.02 23.58 7.62
CA ILE A 94 -9.68 23.26 8.09
C ILE A 94 -8.93 24.57 8.26
N ARG A 95 -8.21 24.72 9.37
CA ARG A 95 -7.31 25.85 9.62
C ARG A 95 -5.88 25.36 9.67
N VAL A 96 -4.98 26.03 8.96
CA VAL A 96 -3.52 25.85 9.09
C VAL A 96 -2.92 27.24 9.25
N VAL A 97 -2.32 27.51 10.41
CA VAL A 97 -1.87 28.86 10.79
C VAL A 97 -3.03 29.86 10.66
N ASP A 98 -2.95 30.83 9.74
CA ASP A 98 -3.97 31.86 9.52
C ASP A 98 -4.87 31.57 8.32
N ASP A 99 -4.58 30.50 7.58
CA ASP A 99 -5.32 30.13 6.38
C ASP A 99 -6.49 29.21 6.70
N VAL A 100 -7.60 29.39 5.99
CA VAL A 100 -8.83 28.60 6.16
C VAL A 100 -9.26 27.99 4.84
N ALA A 101 -9.49 26.68 4.82
CA ALA A 101 -10.18 25.97 3.75
C ALA A 101 -11.58 25.59 4.21
N THR A 102 -12.63 26.04 3.51
CA THR A 102 -14.04 25.75 3.82
C THR A 102 -14.65 24.85 2.75
N MET A 103 -15.31 23.78 3.18
CA MET A 103 -15.89 22.76 2.30
C MET A 103 -17.39 23.00 2.14
N GLU A 104 -17.77 23.51 0.98
CA GLU A 104 -19.12 24.03 0.70
C GLU A 104 -19.84 23.18 -0.36
N ARG A 105 -21.18 23.28 -0.36
CA ARG A 105 -22.04 22.64 -1.35
C ARG A 105 -23.00 23.66 -1.96
N LYS A 106 -23.11 23.67 -3.30
CA LYS A 106 -24.09 24.45 -4.06
C LYS A 106 -24.84 23.52 -5.01
N GLY A 107 -26.04 23.09 -4.63
CA GLY A 107 -26.74 21.99 -5.33
C GLY A 107 -25.91 20.71 -5.29
N ASP A 108 -25.63 20.12 -6.45
CA ASP A 108 -24.76 18.93 -6.56
C ASP A 108 -23.27 19.28 -6.62
N ALA A 109 -22.90 20.54 -6.90
CA ALA A 109 -21.51 20.95 -6.94
C ALA A 109 -20.89 20.96 -5.54
N ARG A 110 -19.67 20.45 -5.45
CA ARG A 110 -18.81 20.58 -4.27
C ARG A 110 -17.78 21.66 -4.53
N LEU A 111 -17.62 22.54 -3.55
CA LEU A 111 -16.75 23.69 -3.63
C LEU A 111 -15.79 23.66 -2.45
N VAL A 112 -14.56 24.09 -2.68
CA VAL A 112 -13.59 24.35 -1.61
C VAL A 112 -13.15 25.80 -1.73
N ARG A 113 -13.45 26.58 -0.71
CA ARG A 113 -13.06 27.99 -0.61
C ARG A 113 -11.78 28.09 0.20
N PHE A 114 -10.75 28.68 -0.37
CA PHE A 114 -9.50 28.95 0.31
C PHE A 114 -9.40 30.43 0.62
N LYS A 115 -9.29 30.74 1.91
CA LYS A 115 -9.07 32.09 2.41
C LYS A 115 -7.70 32.13 3.07
N PRO A 116 -6.65 32.53 2.35
CA PRO A 116 -5.35 32.78 2.97
C PRO A 116 -5.45 33.95 3.95
N GLY A 117 -4.71 33.90 5.05
CA GLY A 117 -4.67 34.95 6.08
C GLY A 117 -4.24 36.30 5.50
N ASN A 118 -3.31 36.27 4.53
CA ASN A 118 -2.81 37.43 3.79
C ASN A 118 -2.87 37.17 2.27
N GLY A 119 -4.07 37.20 1.68
CA GLY A 119 -4.20 37.02 0.24
C GLY A 119 -5.63 37.20 -0.28
N LYS A 120 -5.80 36.90 -1.58
CA LYS A 120 -7.12 36.87 -2.21
C LYS A 120 -7.76 35.50 -1.97
N GLU A 121 -9.06 35.53 -1.75
CA GLU A 121 -9.85 34.31 -1.66
C GLU A 121 -9.88 33.60 -3.03
N GLU A 122 -9.72 32.28 -2.98
CA GLU A 122 -9.85 31.41 -4.14
C GLU A 122 -11.00 30.42 -3.93
N LEU A 123 -11.67 30.04 -5.01
CA LEU A 123 -12.78 29.09 -4.98
C LEU A 123 -12.56 28.01 -6.04
N TYR A 124 -12.54 26.75 -5.62
CA TYR A 124 -12.36 25.61 -6.51
C TYR A 124 -13.62 24.76 -6.54
N ARG A 125 -14.04 24.35 -7.73
CA ARG A 125 -15.07 23.33 -7.90
C ARG A 125 -14.41 21.97 -8.02
N VAL A 126 -14.84 21.01 -7.20
CA VAL A 126 -14.37 19.62 -7.26
C VAL A 126 -14.78 19.01 -8.61
N THR A 127 -13.79 18.52 -9.33
CA THR A 127 -13.96 17.82 -10.62
C THR A 127 -13.67 16.33 -10.49
N ARG A 128 -12.83 15.92 -9.53
CA ARG A 128 -12.55 14.50 -9.25
C ARG A 128 -12.38 14.21 -7.78
N VAL A 129 -12.57 12.95 -7.45
CA VAL A 129 -12.31 12.36 -6.15
C VAL A 129 -11.22 11.32 -6.29
N ILE A 130 -10.21 11.39 -5.42
CA ILE A 130 -9.13 10.41 -5.34
C ILE A 130 -9.33 9.57 -4.07
N GLY A 131 -9.26 8.26 -4.24
CA GLY A 131 -9.44 7.27 -3.19
C GLY A 131 -10.90 6.94 -2.89
N GLY A 132 -11.07 5.92 -2.05
CA GLY A 132 -12.38 5.37 -1.70
C GLY A 132 -12.39 4.31 -0.61
N ARG A 133 -11.26 4.06 0.08
CA ARG A 133 -11.18 3.05 1.15
C ARG A 133 -11.03 3.65 2.54
N TYR A 134 -10.03 4.50 2.74
CA TYR A 134 -9.70 5.11 4.03
C TYR A 134 -10.02 6.60 4.11
N ARG A 135 -9.94 7.29 2.98
CA ARG A 135 -10.20 8.71 2.84
C ARG A 135 -10.65 9.06 1.42
N GLU A 136 -11.17 10.26 1.28
CA GLU A 136 -11.35 10.97 0.01
C GLU A 136 -10.44 12.19 -0.03
N ASP A 137 -9.65 12.28 -1.09
CA ASP A 137 -8.92 13.48 -1.50
C ASP A 137 -9.62 14.08 -2.72
N PHE A 138 -9.44 15.37 -2.99
CA PHE A 138 -10.19 16.08 -4.02
C PHE A 138 -9.27 16.73 -5.05
N VAL A 139 -9.74 16.78 -6.30
CA VAL A 139 -9.16 17.57 -7.38
C VAL A 139 -10.20 18.59 -7.80
N GLY A 140 -9.79 19.81 -8.08
CA GLY A 140 -10.71 20.84 -8.53
C GLY A 140 -10.11 21.82 -9.53
N ILE A 141 -11.02 22.54 -10.16
CA ILE A 141 -10.73 23.62 -11.11
C ILE A 141 -11.05 24.97 -10.48
N ASP A 142 -10.21 25.97 -10.73
CA ASP A 142 -10.41 27.32 -10.21
C ASP A 142 -11.66 27.96 -10.85
N VAL A 143 -12.60 28.40 -10.03
CA VAL A 143 -13.85 29.10 -10.41
C VAL A 143 -13.98 30.43 -9.68
N THR A 144 -12.85 31.02 -9.26
CA THR A 144 -12.80 32.29 -8.55
C THR A 144 -13.38 33.41 -9.40
N GLY A 145 -14.32 34.15 -8.79
CA GLY A 145 -14.99 35.31 -9.42
C GLY A 145 -16.08 34.94 -10.43
N GLU A 146 -16.39 33.66 -10.63
CA GLU A 146 -17.46 33.23 -11.54
C GLU A 146 -18.85 33.49 -10.92
N GLU A 147 -19.81 33.94 -11.73
CA GLU A 147 -21.19 34.20 -11.27
C GLU A 147 -21.92 32.91 -10.86
N ASP A 148 -21.71 31.83 -11.61
CA ASP A 148 -22.18 30.49 -11.26
C ASP A 148 -21.04 29.47 -11.15
N PRO A 149 -20.35 29.42 -9.99
CA PRO A 149 -19.23 28.50 -9.77
C PRO A 149 -19.59 27.01 -9.96
N ALA A 150 -20.86 26.65 -9.83
CA ALA A 150 -21.32 25.27 -10.01
C ALA A 150 -21.27 24.81 -11.48
N ARG A 151 -21.36 25.75 -12.44
CA ARG A 151 -21.46 25.48 -13.87
C ARG A 151 -20.34 26.09 -14.71
N ALA A 152 -19.56 27.01 -14.15
CA ALA A 152 -18.44 27.63 -14.85
C ALA A 152 -17.47 26.59 -15.43
N ALA A 153 -16.84 26.92 -16.57
CA ALA A 153 -15.80 26.06 -17.14
C ALA A 153 -14.56 25.97 -16.23
N GLY A 154 -14.30 27.06 -15.49
CA GLY A 154 -13.14 27.21 -14.63
C GLY A 154 -11.90 27.71 -15.39
N LYS A 155 -10.82 27.93 -14.65
CA LYS A 155 -9.56 28.53 -15.11
C LYS A 155 -8.39 27.62 -14.74
N GLY A 156 -7.35 27.65 -15.57
CA GLY A 156 -6.10 26.94 -15.29
C GLY A 156 -6.21 25.41 -15.34
N PRO A 157 -5.20 24.70 -14.82
CA PRO A 157 -5.21 23.25 -14.73
C PRO A 157 -6.02 22.75 -13.52
N GLU A 158 -6.31 21.45 -13.51
CA GLU A 158 -6.94 20.81 -12.38
C GLU A 158 -5.93 20.54 -11.26
N MET A 159 -6.21 21.09 -10.09
CA MET A 159 -5.31 21.11 -8.95
C MET A 159 -5.74 20.10 -7.90
N VAL A 160 -4.78 19.40 -7.30
CA VAL A 160 -5.05 18.60 -6.10
C VAL A 160 -5.37 19.53 -4.94
N LEU A 161 -6.57 19.43 -4.38
CA LEU A 161 -7.02 20.34 -3.32
C LEU A 161 -6.45 19.93 -1.95
N PRO A 162 -6.12 20.89 -1.06
CA PRO A 162 -5.47 20.64 0.23
C PRO A 162 -6.40 20.10 1.32
N ALA A 163 -7.47 19.40 0.95
CA ALA A 163 -8.43 18.82 1.89
C ALA A 163 -8.53 17.31 1.70
N SER A 164 -8.50 16.59 2.81
CA SER A 164 -8.76 15.16 2.90
C SER A 164 -9.92 14.92 3.87
N TYR A 165 -10.87 14.08 3.50
CA TYR A 165 -11.90 13.59 4.42
C TYR A 165 -11.56 12.17 4.85
N VAL A 166 -11.28 11.97 6.14
CA VAL A 166 -10.86 10.68 6.68
C VAL A 166 -12.06 9.95 7.28
N PHE A 167 -12.35 8.72 6.82
CA PHE A 167 -13.60 8.04 7.19
C PHE A 167 -13.62 7.52 8.62
N SER A 168 -12.47 7.08 9.15
CA SER A 168 -12.39 6.55 10.51
C SER A 168 -12.69 7.62 11.56
N SER A 169 -12.17 8.84 11.37
CA SER A 169 -12.43 9.99 12.25
C SER A 169 -13.67 10.78 11.86
N LYS A 170 -14.25 10.53 10.68
CA LYS A 170 -15.34 11.31 10.07
C LYS A 170 -15.03 12.82 10.02
N ALA A 171 -13.77 13.17 9.86
CA ALA A 171 -13.28 14.52 9.99
C ALA A 171 -12.45 14.95 8.78
N TRP A 172 -12.46 16.25 8.55
CA TRP A 172 -11.60 16.92 7.59
C TRP A 172 -10.19 17.07 8.16
N ARG A 173 -9.20 17.00 7.27
CA ARG A 173 -7.79 17.22 7.57
C ARG A 173 -7.13 17.95 6.41
N TYR A 174 -6.12 18.77 6.72
CA TYR A 174 -5.22 19.28 5.71
C TYR A 174 -4.48 18.14 4.98
N LYS A 175 -4.65 18.06 3.65
CA LYS A 175 -4.05 16.98 2.83
C LYS A 175 -2.52 16.99 2.90
N GLY A 176 -1.90 18.15 3.07
CA GLY A 176 -0.43 18.27 3.14
C GLY A 176 0.19 17.50 4.30
N TYR A 177 -0.58 17.16 5.34
CA TYR A 177 -0.14 16.32 6.47
C TYR A 177 -0.45 14.82 6.29
N SER A 178 -0.71 14.38 5.04
CA SER A 178 -0.87 12.94 4.71
C SER A 178 0.46 12.19 4.58
N VAL A 179 1.58 12.90 4.74
CA VAL A 179 2.96 12.41 4.65
C VAL A 179 3.79 13.04 5.77
N LEU A 180 4.97 12.48 6.02
CA LEU A 180 5.95 13.06 6.95
C LEU A 180 6.58 14.33 6.38
N VAL A 181 5.90 15.45 6.63
CA VAL A 181 6.40 16.80 6.41
C VAL A 181 6.32 17.58 7.72
N HIS A 182 7.17 18.59 7.85
CA HIS A 182 7.02 19.57 8.92
C HIS A 182 5.72 20.37 8.75
N GLU A 183 5.35 21.07 9.81
CA GLU A 183 4.30 22.09 9.80
C GLU A 183 4.46 23.03 8.58
N ARG A 184 3.32 23.40 7.97
CA ARG A 184 3.27 24.29 6.81
C ARG A 184 2.81 25.66 7.27
N ASP A 185 3.40 26.69 6.66
CA ASP A 185 3.06 28.08 6.95
C ASP A 185 1.73 28.52 6.29
N ALA A 186 1.19 27.72 5.36
CA ALA A 186 0.02 28.07 4.57
C ALA A 186 -0.77 26.87 4.04
N VAL A 187 -2.07 27.07 3.82
CA VAL A 187 -2.92 26.23 2.96
C VAL A 187 -2.78 26.70 1.53
N ALA A 188 -2.40 25.79 0.62
CA ALA A 188 -2.37 26.08 -0.80
C ALA A 188 -2.85 24.86 -1.60
N PRO A 189 -3.46 25.06 -2.78
CA PRO A 189 -3.59 24.02 -3.79
C PRO A 189 -2.26 23.26 -3.97
N GLY A 190 -2.38 21.94 -4.05
CA GLY A 190 -1.27 21.04 -4.32
C GLY A 190 -0.83 21.10 -5.78
N PRO A 191 -0.13 20.06 -6.26
CA PRO A 191 0.34 20.03 -7.65
C PRO A 191 -0.82 19.85 -8.65
N VAL A 192 -0.50 20.05 -9.93
CA VAL A 192 -1.37 19.68 -11.04
C VAL A 192 -1.64 18.18 -11.00
N TRP A 193 -2.91 17.78 -11.02
CA TRP A 193 -3.33 16.39 -10.90
C TRP A 193 -2.75 15.52 -12.03
N ALA A 194 -2.84 16.01 -13.26
CA ALA A 194 -2.41 15.28 -14.45
C ALA A 194 -0.89 15.02 -14.49
N GLU A 195 -0.10 15.83 -13.79
CA GLU A 195 1.35 15.70 -13.74
C GLU A 195 1.83 14.77 -12.61
N THR A 196 1.00 14.53 -11.60
CA THR A 196 1.45 13.89 -10.35
C THR A 196 0.69 12.62 -9.95
N CYS A 197 -0.56 12.47 -10.38
CA CYS A 197 -1.43 11.40 -9.93
C CYS A 197 -1.78 10.40 -11.03
N ILE A 198 -1.63 10.78 -12.30
CA ILE A 198 -2.30 10.09 -13.40
C ILE A 198 -1.78 8.67 -13.64
N GLY A 199 -0.46 8.47 -13.53
CA GLY A 199 0.22 7.19 -13.75
C GLY A 199 -0.25 6.07 -12.83
N CYS A 200 -0.34 6.35 -11.53
CA CYS A 200 -0.66 5.36 -10.50
C CYS A 200 -2.15 5.26 -10.16
N HIS A 201 -2.98 6.21 -10.60
CA HIS A 201 -4.41 6.28 -10.23
C HIS A 201 -5.37 6.05 -11.40
N ASN A 202 -4.87 5.79 -12.60
CA ASN A 202 -5.66 5.58 -13.82
C ASN A 202 -5.05 4.52 -14.73
N THR A 203 -5.74 4.18 -15.82
CA THR A 203 -5.27 3.21 -16.81
C THR A 203 -4.69 3.93 -18.03
N LEU A 204 -3.44 3.59 -18.33
CA LEU A 204 -2.62 4.14 -19.39
C LEU A 204 -1.93 3.02 -20.16
N PRO A 205 -1.49 3.26 -21.40
CA PRO A 205 -0.57 2.36 -22.07
C PRO A 205 0.72 2.23 -21.25
N TYR A 206 1.17 1.01 -20.96
CA TYR A 206 2.38 0.82 -20.17
C TYR A 206 3.61 1.40 -20.85
N PHE A 207 3.63 1.46 -22.19
CA PHE A 207 4.66 2.17 -22.94
C PHE A 207 4.83 3.63 -22.53
N THR A 208 3.72 4.34 -22.29
CA THR A 208 3.73 5.75 -21.85
C THR A 208 4.39 5.90 -20.48
N MET A 209 4.23 4.92 -19.60
CA MET A 209 4.84 4.95 -18.27
C MET A 209 6.34 4.63 -18.30
N LEU A 210 6.86 4.01 -19.37
CA LEU A 210 8.26 3.56 -19.48
C LEU A 210 9.17 4.59 -20.19
N LEU A 211 8.68 5.79 -20.48
CA LEU A 211 9.38 6.72 -21.38
C LEU A 211 10.69 7.27 -20.78
N ASP A 212 10.72 7.56 -19.49
CA ASP A 212 11.94 7.96 -18.79
C ASP A 212 12.93 6.80 -18.69
N ASP A 213 12.48 5.59 -18.37
CA ASP A 213 13.31 4.39 -18.35
C ASP A 213 13.97 4.10 -19.71
N LEU A 214 13.23 4.31 -20.80
CA LEU A 214 13.73 4.19 -22.18
C LEU A 214 14.69 5.32 -22.56
N ALA A 215 14.47 6.52 -22.01
CA ALA A 215 15.32 7.70 -22.23
C ALA A 215 16.62 7.66 -21.42
N GLY A 216 16.70 6.78 -20.42
CA GLY A 216 17.87 6.56 -19.59
C GLY A 216 17.98 7.48 -18.37
N PRO A 217 19.04 7.32 -17.55
CA PRO A 217 19.12 7.90 -16.20
C PRO A 217 19.17 9.44 -16.16
N ASP A 218 19.55 10.09 -17.26
CA ASP A 218 19.57 11.55 -17.38
C ASP A 218 18.21 12.13 -17.83
N ALA A 219 17.18 11.30 -17.97
CA ALA A 219 15.84 11.75 -18.30
C ALA A 219 15.21 12.48 -17.09
N PRO A 220 14.41 13.54 -17.32
CA PRO A 220 13.60 14.07 -16.24
C PRO A 220 12.64 12.98 -15.77
N THR A 221 12.59 12.72 -14.46
CA THR A 221 11.62 11.79 -13.85
C THR A 221 10.23 12.14 -14.35
N PHE A 222 9.59 11.18 -15.01
CA PHE A 222 8.31 11.38 -15.69
C PHE A 222 7.26 10.52 -15.01
N GLN A 223 6.15 11.14 -14.56
CA GLN A 223 4.97 10.45 -14.01
C GLN A 223 5.28 9.32 -13.01
N GLY A 224 6.31 9.54 -12.17
CA GLY A 224 6.74 8.58 -11.16
C GLY A 224 7.42 7.35 -11.76
N SER A 225 8.58 7.54 -12.40
CA SER A 225 9.58 6.52 -12.77
C SER A 225 9.26 5.20 -12.08
N ILE A 226 8.69 4.31 -12.89
CA ILE A 226 8.22 2.99 -12.48
C ILE A 226 9.36 2.00 -12.37
N THR A 227 10.59 2.38 -12.75
CA THR A 227 11.75 1.60 -12.37
C THR A 227 12.04 1.74 -10.91
N ASP A 228 12.22 0.57 -10.33
CA ASP A 228 12.76 0.32 -9.03
C ASP A 228 14.24 0.75 -8.93
N ASP A 229 14.59 1.99 -9.27
CA ASP A 229 15.96 2.55 -9.13
C ASP A 229 16.44 2.53 -7.66
N LEU A 230 15.48 2.36 -6.75
CA LEU A 230 15.69 2.21 -5.31
C LEU A 230 15.77 0.74 -4.87
N LEU A 231 15.68 -0.24 -5.78
CA LEU A 231 15.98 -1.64 -5.49
C LEU A 231 17.45 -1.94 -5.79
N PRO A 232 18.04 -2.91 -5.09
CA PRO A 232 19.33 -3.49 -5.46
C PRO A 232 19.38 -3.95 -6.92
N ALA A 233 20.55 -3.90 -7.54
CA ALA A 233 20.75 -4.23 -8.96
C ALA A 233 20.25 -5.64 -9.34
N ASP A 234 20.43 -6.63 -8.46
CA ASP A 234 19.94 -8.00 -8.62
C ASP A 234 18.40 -8.13 -8.59
N ARG A 235 17.71 -7.03 -8.27
CA ARG A 235 16.24 -6.95 -8.15
C ARG A 235 15.64 -5.81 -8.95
N ALA A 236 16.47 -4.98 -9.57
CA ALA A 236 16.01 -3.85 -10.36
C ALA A 236 15.34 -4.33 -11.66
N THR A 237 14.43 -3.53 -12.17
CA THR A 237 13.82 -3.74 -13.47
C THR A 237 14.68 -3.10 -14.55
N LYS A 238 15.02 -3.84 -15.61
CA LYS A 238 15.72 -3.26 -16.76
C LYS A 238 14.86 -3.25 -18.01
N VAL A 239 14.66 -2.04 -18.55
CA VAL A 239 14.02 -1.79 -19.83
C VAL A 239 15.08 -1.63 -20.92
N ARG A 240 14.87 -2.26 -22.09
CA ARG A 240 15.79 -2.15 -23.24
C ARG A 240 15.01 -1.93 -24.53
N ILE A 241 15.62 -1.18 -25.45
CA ILE A 241 15.10 -0.98 -26.81
C ILE A 241 15.57 -2.14 -27.69
N ILE A 242 14.61 -2.90 -28.23
CA ILE A 242 14.86 -3.95 -29.24
C ILE A 242 14.88 -3.32 -30.63
N SER A 243 13.99 -2.36 -30.89
CA SER A 243 13.84 -1.71 -32.20
C SER A 243 13.56 -0.22 -32.05
N ALA A 244 14.59 0.59 -32.28
CA ALA A 244 14.50 2.06 -32.29
C ALA A 244 13.42 2.62 -33.24
N PRO A 245 13.26 2.12 -34.49
CA PRO A 245 12.17 2.55 -35.37
C PRO A 245 10.79 2.26 -34.79
N LYS A 246 10.58 1.08 -34.16
CA LYS A 246 9.28 0.73 -33.55
C LYS A 246 8.98 1.59 -32.32
N VAL A 247 9.99 1.92 -31.52
CA VAL A 247 9.84 2.88 -30.41
C VAL A 247 9.43 4.26 -30.92
N ALA A 248 10.07 4.74 -31.99
CA ALA A 248 9.74 6.04 -32.57
C ALA A 248 8.30 6.09 -33.14
N LEU A 249 7.85 4.99 -33.76
CA LEU A 249 6.46 4.85 -34.24
C LEU A 249 5.45 4.82 -33.08
N ALA A 250 5.73 4.04 -32.03
CA ALA A 250 4.89 3.98 -30.83
C ALA A 250 4.77 5.35 -30.15
N LEU A 251 5.88 6.10 -30.11
CA LEU A 251 5.87 7.46 -29.57
C LEU A 251 5.08 8.43 -30.45
N ASP A 252 5.20 8.35 -31.78
CA ASP A 252 4.41 9.17 -32.70
C ASP A 252 2.90 8.90 -32.55
N ASP A 253 2.50 7.64 -32.35
CA ASP A 253 1.11 7.26 -32.05
C ASP A 253 0.60 7.94 -30.78
N GLU A 254 1.37 7.91 -29.69
CA GLU A 254 1.00 8.59 -28.44
C GLU A 254 0.89 10.11 -28.61
N LEU A 255 1.83 10.75 -29.33
CA LEU A 255 1.79 12.19 -29.57
C LEU A 255 0.64 12.60 -30.49
N ARG A 256 0.29 11.77 -31.48
CA ARG A 256 -0.93 11.99 -32.28
C ARG A 256 -2.18 11.91 -31.44
N HIS A 257 -2.27 10.95 -30.53
CA HIS A 257 -3.38 10.87 -29.59
C HIS A 257 -3.47 12.11 -28.68
N LEU A 258 -2.33 12.67 -28.30
CA LEU A 258 -2.22 13.92 -27.55
C LEU A 258 -2.57 15.19 -28.37
N GLY A 259 -2.74 15.05 -29.70
CA GLY A 259 -2.92 16.20 -30.60
C GLY A 259 -1.66 17.04 -30.84
N THR A 260 -0.48 16.54 -30.43
CA THR A 260 0.83 17.21 -30.62
C THR A 260 1.73 16.49 -31.62
N GLY A 261 1.18 15.51 -32.35
CA GLY A 261 1.89 14.73 -33.36
C GLY A 261 2.62 15.62 -34.36
N ASN A 262 3.91 15.38 -34.54
CA ASN A 262 4.74 16.06 -35.51
C ASN A 262 5.43 15.00 -36.36
N SER A 263 5.20 15.02 -37.68
CA SER A 263 5.70 14.02 -38.65
C SER A 263 7.22 13.86 -38.71
N ARG A 264 7.97 14.61 -37.90
CA ARG A 264 9.43 14.54 -37.78
C ARG A 264 9.94 13.76 -36.57
N ILE A 265 9.11 13.31 -35.63
CA ILE A 265 9.64 12.60 -34.45
C ILE A 265 10.30 11.27 -34.82
N THR A 266 9.77 10.58 -35.82
CA THR A 266 10.31 9.34 -36.39
C THR A 266 11.63 9.56 -37.14
N GLN A 267 12.00 10.81 -37.42
CA GLN A 267 13.27 11.19 -38.07
C GLN A 267 14.35 11.58 -37.06
N LEU A 268 14.00 11.71 -35.77
CA LEU A 268 14.97 12.04 -34.73
C LEU A 268 15.73 10.79 -34.29
N GLU A 269 16.93 11.01 -33.75
CA GLU A 269 17.61 10.00 -32.93
C GLU A 269 16.70 9.62 -31.75
N THR A 270 16.69 8.34 -31.37
CA THR A 270 15.73 7.75 -30.44
C THR A 270 15.71 8.42 -29.08
N GLN A 271 16.87 8.73 -28.49
CA GLN A 271 16.95 9.41 -27.19
C GLN A 271 16.39 10.83 -27.26
N ARG A 272 16.69 11.56 -28.35
CA ARG A 272 16.08 12.89 -28.59
C ARG A 272 14.57 12.80 -28.81
N ALA A 273 14.09 11.78 -29.50
CA ALA A 273 12.67 11.52 -29.69
C ALA A 273 11.98 11.30 -28.33
N LEU A 274 12.50 10.39 -27.52
CA LEU A 274 11.97 10.05 -26.19
C LEU A 274 11.91 11.29 -25.27
N ARG A 275 12.98 12.09 -25.19
CA ARG A 275 12.99 13.32 -24.38
C ARG A 275 11.92 14.33 -24.83
N ARG A 276 11.71 14.46 -26.14
CA ARG A 276 10.64 15.32 -26.67
C ARG A 276 9.26 14.74 -26.34
N GLY A 277 9.12 13.42 -26.40
CA GLY A 277 7.95 12.67 -25.98
C GLY A 277 7.57 12.94 -24.52
N ILE A 278 8.53 12.75 -23.61
CA ILE A 278 8.38 13.03 -22.18
C ILE A 278 7.87 14.45 -21.95
N HIS A 279 8.49 15.46 -22.57
CA HIS A 279 8.08 16.85 -22.41
C HIS A 279 6.66 17.12 -22.93
N ALA A 280 6.30 16.59 -24.09
CA ALA A 280 4.96 16.77 -24.66
C ALA A 280 3.90 16.12 -23.76
N ILE A 281 4.14 14.88 -23.33
CA ILE A 281 3.19 14.14 -22.49
C ILE A 281 3.10 14.78 -21.11
N SER A 282 4.21 15.20 -20.50
CA SER A 282 4.20 15.83 -19.17
C SER A 282 3.44 17.15 -19.13
N THR A 283 3.28 17.83 -20.26
CA THR A 283 2.64 19.16 -20.34
C THR A 283 1.23 19.13 -20.95
N GLY A 284 0.93 18.15 -21.81
CA GLY A 284 -0.36 18.08 -22.51
C GLY A 284 -1.28 16.95 -22.05
N PHE A 285 -0.75 15.94 -21.36
CA PHE A 285 -1.53 14.75 -21.02
C PHE A 285 -2.48 15.05 -19.87
N ASP A 286 -3.74 14.65 -20.01
CA ASP A 286 -4.82 14.87 -19.04
C ASP A 286 -5.82 13.71 -19.05
N GLY A 287 -6.92 13.84 -18.31
CA GLY A 287 -7.95 12.80 -18.19
C GLY A 287 -8.59 12.35 -19.52
N ARG A 288 -8.52 13.16 -20.59
CA ARG A 288 -9.08 12.81 -21.91
C ARG A 288 -8.23 11.83 -22.70
N HIS A 289 -6.97 11.67 -22.29
CA HIS A 289 -5.98 10.85 -22.98
C HIS A 289 -5.79 9.47 -22.32
N LEU A 290 -6.50 9.21 -21.23
CA LEU A 290 -6.52 7.93 -20.53
C LEU A 290 -7.07 6.83 -21.43
N VAL A 291 -6.63 5.59 -21.19
CA VAL A 291 -7.38 4.42 -21.67
C VAL A 291 -8.68 4.33 -20.90
N GLU A 292 -8.59 4.49 -19.58
CA GLU A 292 -9.73 4.42 -18.65
C GLU A 292 -9.40 5.22 -17.38
N GLU A 293 -10.40 5.90 -16.82
CA GLU A 293 -10.30 6.55 -15.52
C GLU A 293 -10.40 5.52 -14.38
N GLY A 294 -9.51 5.61 -13.40
CA GLY A 294 -9.34 4.58 -12.38
C GLY A 294 -8.50 3.39 -12.85
N ILE A 295 -8.22 2.45 -11.94
CA ILE A 295 -7.40 1.27 -12.23
C ILE A 295 -8.25 0.18 -12.88
N GLY A 296 -8.13 0.08 -14.21
CA GLY A 296 -8.76 -0.84 -15.14
C GLY A 296 -8.14 -2.23 -15.14
N CYS A 297 -8.84 -3.20 -15.73
CA CYS A 297 -8.36 -4.58 -15.90
C CYS A 297 -6.97 -4.60 -16.58
N GLU A 298 -6.80 -3.79 -17.63
CA GLU A 298 -5.58 -3.76 -18.44
C GLU A 298 -4.42 -2.99 -17.79
N ALA A 299 -4.64 -2.28 -16.68
CA ALA A 299 -3.54 -1.75 -15.86
C ALA A 299 -2.72 -2.91 -15.24
N CYS A 300 -3.39 -4.05 -14.97
CA CYS A 300 -2.76 -5.25 -14.43
C CYS A 300 -2.49 -6.33 -15.48
N HIS A 301 -3.45 -6.59 -16.37
CA HIS A 301 -3.36 -7.65 -17.39
C HIS A 301 -2.62 -7.23 -18.67
N GLY A 302 -2.19 -5.96 -18.76
CA GLY A 302 -1.65 -5.37 -19.97
C GLY A 302 -2.70 -5.22 -21.07
N GLY A 303 -2.31 -4.62 -22.19
CA GLY A 303 -3.16 -4.51 -23.38
C GLY A 303 -3.63 -5.90 -23.83
N SER A 304 -4.95 -6.12 -23.77
CA SER A 304 -5.58 -7.43 -23.93
C SER A 304 -6.58 -7.46 -25.10
N LYS A 305 -6.53 -6.50 -26.01
CA LYS A 305 -7.44 -6.43 -27.18
C LYS A 305 -7.37 -7.64 -28.09
N ALA A 306 -6.19 -8.26 -28.24
CA ALA A 306 -6.05 -9.51 -28.98
C ALA A 306 -6.80 -10.65 -28.28
N HIS A 307 -6.71 -10.76 -26.96
CA HIS A 307 -7.46 -11.71 -26.15
C HIS A 307 -8.98 -11.48 -26.24
N VAL A 308 -9.43 -10.21 -26.20
CA VAL A 308 -10.86 -9.86 -26.37
C VAL A 308 -11.40 -10.33 -27.72
N ARG A 309 -10.60 -10.24 -28.79
CA ARG A 309 -10.99 -10.69 -30.14
C ARG A 309 -10.95 -12.21 -30.29
N ASP A 310 -9.97 -12.85 -29.67
CA ASP A 310 -9.77 -14.29 -29.69
C ASP A 310 -9.35 -14.78 -28.29
N PRO A 311 -10.30 -15.29 -27.49
CA PRO A 311 -10.02 -15.78 -26.13
C PRO A 311 -9.05 -16.96 -26.05
N SER A 312 -8.71 -17.60 -27.18
CA SER A 312 -7.66 -18.62 -27.20
C SER A 312 -6.26 -18.02 -26.98
N ILE A 313 -6.11 -16.71 -27.21
CA ILE A 313 -4.92 -15.93 -26.91
C ILE A 313 -5.00 -15.43 -25.47
N SER A 314 -4.09 -15.85 -24.60
CA SER A 314 -4.06 -15.43 -23.19
C SER A 314 -3.42 -14.04 -23.01
N PRO A 315 -3.92 -13.22 -22.07
CA PRO A 315 -3.21 -12.01 -21.63
C PRO A 315 -1.90 -12.37 -20.91
N SER A 316 -1.03 -11.38 -20.71
CA SER A 316 0.29 -11.58 -20.10
C SER A 316 0.59 -10.50 -19.06
N TYR A 317 1.08 -10.92 -17.89
CA TYR A 317 1.66 -10.02 -16.89
C TYR A 317 3.06 -9.53 -17.26
N ALA A 318 3.81 -10.35 -18.01
CA ALA A 318 5.10 -9.95 -18.55
C ALA A 318 4.89 -9.02 -19.76
N VAL A 319 5.83 -8.11 -19.98
CA VAL A 319 5.84 -7.26 -21.17
C VAL A 319 6.08 -8.11 -22.41
N SER A 320 5.19 -7.99 -23.38
CA SER A 320 5.30 -8.57 -24.71
C SER A 320 5.33 -7.42 -25.71
N SER A 321 6.41 -7.33 -26.49
CA SER A 321 6.62 -6.28 -27.49
C SER A 321 7.78 -6.63 -28.40
N ASP A 322 7.71 -6.21 -29.67
CA ASP A 322 8.87 -6.25 -30.56
C ASP A 322 9.73 -4.97 -30.49
N ALA A 323 9.28 -3.94 -29.77
CA ALA A 323 9.95 -2.65 -29.68
C ALA A 323 10.89 -2.58 -28.48
N ILE A 324 10.47 -3.19 -27.36
CA ILE A 324 11.14 -3.12 -26.06
C ILE A 324 11.12 -4.47 -25.35
N SER A 325 12.08 -4.70 -24.46
CA SER A 325 12.07 -5.82 -23.51
C SER A 325 12.15 -5.30 -22.08
N VAL A 326 11.50 -5.98 -21.14
CA VAL A 326 11.59 -5.72 -19.70
C VAL A 326 11.97 -7.01 -18.98
N GLY A 327 13.02 -6.97 -18.16
CA GLY A 327 13.56 -8.13 -17.46
C GLY A 327 14.66 -7.77 -16.48
N HIS A 328 15.46 -8.77 -16.09
CA HIS A 328 16.63 -8.61 -15.24
C HIS A 328 17.76 -7.85 -15.93
N GLU A 329 18.77 -7.43 -15.17
CA GLU A 329 19.95 -6.71 -15.67
C GLU A 329 20.81 -7.54 -16.65
N ASP A 330 20.84 -8.86 -16.49
CA ASP A 330 21.52 -9.79 -17.41
C ASP A 330 20.72 -10.07 -18.70
N GLY A 331 19.50 -9.54 -18.81
CA GLY A 331 18.62 -9.71 -19.96
C GLY A 331 17.67 -10.91 -19.85
N THR A 332 17.73 -11.68 -18.77
CA THR A 332 16.79 -12.78 -18.55
C THR A 332 15.37 -12.24 -18.28
N PRO A 333 14.33 -12.89 -18.83
CA PRO A 333 12.95 -12.49 -18.58
C PRO A 333 12.55 -12.84 -17.15
N PHE A 334 11.63 -12.06 -16.59
CA PHE A 334 11.01 -12.39 -15.31
C PHE A 334 10.19 -13.69 -15.42
N SER A 335 10.23 -14.49 -14.36
CA SER A 335 9.24 -15.55 -14.16
C SER A 335 7.83 -14.96 -14.05
N ARG A 336 6.80 -15.80 -14.19
CA ARG A 336 5.41 -15.36 -14.05
C ARG A 336 5.15 -14.70 -12.68
N THR A 337 5.72 -15.25 -11.61
CA THR A 337 5.60 -14.74 -10.24
C THR A 337 6.20 -13.34 -10.11
N GLU A 338 7.43 -13.16 -10.59
CA GLU A 338 8.10 -11.87 -10.58
C GLU A 338 7.33 -10.84 -11.43
N ALA A 339 6.89 -11.23 -12.62
CA ALA A 339 6.10 -10.36 -13.49
C ALA A 339 4.79 -9.90 -12.81
N MET A 340 4.08 -10.79 -12.13
CA MET A 340 2.88 -10.44 -11.37
C MET A 340 3.18 -9.47 -10.22
N ASN A 341 4.24 -9.68 -9.46
CA ASN A 341 4.60 -8.76 -8.37
C ASN A 341 5.01 -7.39 -8.90
N ARG A 342 5.69 -7.34 -10.04
CA ARG A 342 6.07 -6.08 -10.68
C ARG A 342 4.89 -5.31 -11.25
N VAL A 343 3.80 -5.98 -11.63
CA VAL A 343 2.53 -5.30 -11.97
C VAL A 343 2.03 -4.46 -10.78
N CYS A 344 2.09 -5.00 -9.56
CA CYS A 344 1.74 -4.24 -8.36
C CYS A 344 2.76 -3.12 -8.08
N ALA A 345 4.05 -3.39 -8.29
CA ALA A 345 5.14 -2.42 -8.08
C ALA A 345 5.09 -1.21 -9.03
N ARG A 346 4.36 -1.29 -10.16
CA ARG A 346 4.09 -0.10 -11.02
C ARG A 346 3.44 1.06 -10.26
N CYS A 347 2.72 0.77 -9.18
CA CYS A 347 2.01 1.78 -8.38
C CYS A 347 2.40 1.74 -6.90
N HIS A 348 2.64 0.55 -6.33
CA HIS A 348 2.95 0.37 -4.90
C HIS A 348 4.47 0.40 -4.61
N THR A 349 5.15 1.42 -5.13
CA THR A 349 6.61 1.61 -5.01
C THR A 349 6.98 2.94 -4.32
N VAL A 350 6.01 3.80 -4.04
CA VAL A 350 6.24 5.25 -3.93
C VAL A 350 6.82 5.69 -2.59
N LEU A 351 7.96 6.41 -2.63
CA LEU A 351 8.51 7.23 -1.54
C LEU A 351 8.29 8.74 -1.81
N PHE A 352 7.03 9.15 -2.01
CA PHE A 352 6.67 10.52 -2.42
C PHE A 352 6.88 11.58 -1.34
N SER A 353 7.03 11.18 -0.08
CA SER A 353 7.36 12.12 0.98
C SER A 353 8.81 12.60 0.81
N ARG A 354 9.05 13.92 0.82
CA ARG A 354 10.41 14.49 0.92
C ARG A 354 11.14 14.13 2.23
N TYR A 355 10.51 13.34 3.08
CA TYR A 355 11.07 12.75 4.29
C TYR A 355 12.30 11.90 3.99
N PRO A 356 13.48 12.18 4.56
CA PRO A 356 14.73 11.56 4.11
C PRO A 356 14.88 10.09 4.48
N TRP A 357 14.18 9.60 5.51
CA TRP A 357 14.47 8.29 6.11
C TRP A 357 13.52 7.19 5.64
N THR A 358 14.05 5.98 5.64
CA THR A 358 13.37 4.72 5.32
C THR A 358 13.67 3.68 6.40
N TRP A 359 12.94 2.57 6.39
CA TRP A 359 13.31 1.40 7.18
C TRP A 359 14.66 0.83 6.72
N GLU A 360 15.24 0.02 7.57
CA GLU A 360 16.63 -0.44 7.61
C GLU A 360 17.66 0.69 7.55
N GLY A 361 17.29 1.82 8.18
CA GLY A 361 18.11 3.00 8.44
C GLY A 361 18.79 3.64 7.23
N GLY A 362 18.32 3.37 6.03
CA GLY A 362 18.74 4.10 4.85
C GLY A 362 18.16 5.52 4.80
N SER A 363 18.82 6.35 4.01
CA SER A 363 18.29 7.59 3.46
C SER A 363 17.78 7.31 2.05
N ARG A 364 16.74 8.01 1.60
CA ARG A 364 16.27 7.97 0.19
C ARG A 364 17.34 8.33 -0.85
N LYS A 365 18.46 8.91 -0.41
CA LYS A 365 19.62 9.22 -1.27
C LYS A 365 20.65 8.09 -1.31
N ASP A 366 20.52 7.09 -0.45
CA ASP A 366 21.41 5.94 -0.45
C ASP A 366 21.07 5.04 -1.64
N PRO A 367 22.06 4.31 -2.19
CA PRO A 367 21.83 3.41 -3.33
C PRO A 367 20.77 2.34 -3.07
N VAL A 368 20.62 1.91 -1.80
CA VAL A 368 19.58 0.98 -1.36
C VAL A 368 18.97 1.57 -0.09
N PRO A 369 17.91 2.38 -0.21
CA PRO A 369 17.37 3.12 0.94
C PRO A 369 16.67 2.19 1.96
N GLY A 370 16.33 0.94 1.60
CA GLY A 370 15.54 0.05 2.46
C GLY A 370 14.03 0.30 2.32
N GLY A 371 13.23 -0.10 3.31
CA GLY A 371 11.77 -0.15 3.22
C GLY A 371 11.01 1.17 3.38
N SER A 372 9.78 1.25 2.86
CA SER A 372 8.88 2.39 3.03
C SER A 372 8.29 2.46 4.43
N SER A 373 8.19 3.67 5.02
CA SER A 373 7.64 3.87 6.38
C SER A 373 6.14 4.16 6.41
N ILE A 374 5.51 4.30 5.24
CA ILE A 374 4.09 4.62 5.05
C ILE A 374 3.46 3.64 4.07
N ASN A 375 2.13 3.65 3.98
CA ASN A 375 1.42 2.91 2.93
C ASN A 375 1.81 3.39 1.51
N SER A 376 1.51 2.57 0.50
CA SER A 376 1.81 2.77 -0.94
C SER A 376 3.24 2.41 -1.38
N GLY A 377 4.07 1.83 -0.50
CA GLY A 377 5.37 1.25 -0.85
C GLY A 377 5.44 -0.27 -0.73
N GLU A 378 4.30 -0.93 -0.52
CA GLU A 378 4.25 -2.34 -0.10
C GLU A 378 4.84 -3.31 -1.12
N ALA A 379 4.61 -3.08 -2.42
CA ALA A 379 5.11 -3.99 -3.45
C ALA A 379 6.63 -3.86 -3.61
N ARG A 380 7.19 -2.65 -3.54
CA ARG A 380 8.65 -2.46 -3.54
C ARG A 380 9.29 -3.11 -2.31
N ASP A 381 8.72 -2.90 -1.13
CA ASP A 381 9.22 -3.51 0.09
C ASP A 381 9.16 -5.04 0.00
N TYR A 382 8.10 -5.57 -0.62
CA TYR A 382 7.97 -6.99 -0.89
C TYR A 382 9.06 -7.51 -1.84
N LEU A 383 9.42 -6.77 -2.89
CA LEU A 383 10.53 -7.11 -3.80
C LEU A 383 11.89 -7.14 -3.06
N LEU A 384 12.07 -6.44 -1.93
CA LEU A 384 13.24 -6.57 -1.05
C LEU A 384 13.22 -7.86 -0.20
N GLY A 385 12.11 -8.59 -0.13
CA GLY A 385 12.00 -9.88 0.54
C GLY A 385 12.43 -11.06 -0.34
N GLY A 386 12.97 -12.12 0.28
CA GLY A 386 13.42 -13.33 -0.44
C GLY A 386 12.29 -14.17 -1.06
N CYS A 387 11.06 -14.02 -0.57
CA CYS A 387 9.89 -14.77 -1.06
C CYS A 387 9.29 -14.20 -2.36
N SER A 388 9.73 -13.02 -2.80
CA SER A 388 9.12 -12.28 -3.92
C SER A 388 9.24 -12.96 -5.29
N ALA A 389 10.14 -13.94 -5.43
CA ALA A 389 10.24 -14.77 -6.63
C ALA A 389 9.38 -16.05 -6.58
N GLN A 390 8.82 -16.40 -5.41
CA GLN A 390 8.10 -17.67 -5.18
C GLN A 390 6.62 -17.49 -4.81
N MET A 391 6.26 -16.33 -4.27
CA MET A 391 4.91 -15.98 -3.85
C MET A 391 4.49 -14.65 -4.48
N THR A 392 3.20 -14.47 -4.74
CA THR A 392 2.66 -13.24 -5.30
C THR A 392 1.86 -12.43 -4.28
N CYS A 393 1.70 -11.12 -4.51
CA CYS A 393 0.80 -10.26 -3.73
C CYS A 393 -0.62 -10.85 -3.62
N THR A 394 -1.09 -11.53 -4.68
CA THR A 394 -2.41 -12.16 -4.75
C THR A 394 -2.58 -13.39 -3.88
N THR A 395 -1.53 -13.83 -3.17
CA THR A 395 -1.63 -14.88 -2.15
C THR A 395 -2.38 -14.38 -0.91
N CYS A 396 -2.31 -13.07 -0.65
CA CYS A 396 -2.95 -12.42 0.50
C CYS A 396 -4.05 -11.43 0.09
N HIS A 397 -3.97 -10.86 -1.11
CA HIS A 397 -4.89 -9.82 -1.58
C HIS A 397 -5.73 -10.26 -2.77
N ASP A 398 -6.97 -9.79 -2.84
CA ASP A 398 -7.80 -9.92 -4.05
C ASP A 398 -7.84 -8.58 -4.80
N PRO A 399 -7.22 -8.45 -5.99
CA PRO A 399 -7.21 -7.19 -6.73
C PRO A 399 -8.57 -6.84 -7.36
N HIS A 400 -9.53 -7.77 -7.41
CA HIS A 400 -10.85 -7.53 -8.02
C HIS A 400 -11.89 -7.02 -7.03
N THR A 401 -11.59 -6.97 -5.73
CA THR A 401 -12.54 -6.51 -4.71
C THR A 401 -11.81 -5.86 -3.54
N GLU A 402 -12.55 -5.35 -2.56
CA GLU A 402 -11.93 -4.98 -1.29
C GLU A 402 -11.60 -6.24 -0.48
N ASP A 403 -10.34 -6.35 -0.02
CA ASP A 403 -9.95 -7.44 0.87
C ASP A 403 -10.87 -7.52 2.11
N SER A 404 -11.37 -8.71 2.39
CA SER A 404 -12.12 -9.00 3.60
C SER A 404 -11.27 -8.74 4.84
N LYS A 405 -11.78 -7.92 5.76
CA LYS A 405 -11.11 -7.66 7.05
C LYS A 405 -10.89 -8.94 7.85
N ALA A 406 -11.84 -9.89 7.79
CA ALA A 406 -11.73 -11.17 8.49
C ALA A 406 -10.62 -12.04 7.89
N ASP A 407 -10.51 -12.06 6.56
CA ASP A 407 -9.47 -12.83 5.88
C ASP A 407 -8.08 -12.23 6.12
N LEU A 408 -7.97 -10.91 6.23
CA LEU A 408 -6.72 -10.26 6.60
C LEU A 408 -6.37 -10.45 8.08
N SER A 409 -7.35 -10.45 8.99
CA SER A 409 -7.07 -10.63 10.42
C SER A 409 -6.59 -12.05 10.76
N ARG A 410 -6.88 -13.05 9.93
CA ARG A 410 -6.35 -14.42 10.13
C ARG A 410 -4.82 -14.43 10.21
N PHE A 411 -4.17 -13.51 9.50
CA PHE A 411 -2.71 -13.36 9.47
C PHE A 411 -2.11 -12.83 10.77
N ASP A 412 -2.95 -12.36 11.69
CA ASP A 412 -2.53 -11.98 13.06
C ASP A 412 -2.44 -13.18 13.99
N THR A 413 -2.91 -14.32 13.54
CA THR A 413 -3.02 -15.56 14.31
C THR A 413 -2.30 -16.70 13.59
N VAL A 414 -2.12 -17.80 14.30
CA VAL A 414 -1.53 -19.03 13.75
C VAL A 414 -2.35 -19.62 12.58
N GLY A 415 -3.62 -19.24 12.43
CA GLY A 415 -4.46 -19.62 11.29
C GLY A 415 -3.95 -19.06 9.95
N GLY A 416 -3.13 -18.01 9.97
CA GLY A 416 -2.46 -17.48 8.77
C GLY A 416 -1.19 -18.24 8.35
N ASN A 417 -0.63 -19.08 9.23
CA ASN A 417 0.69 -19.69 9.01
C ASN A 417 0.75 -20.62 7.80
N GLY A 418 -0.41 -21.16 7.35
CA GLY A 418 -0.50 -22.03 6.18
C GLY A 418 0.08 -21.42 4.91
N VAL A 419 0.05 -20.09 4.76
CA VAL A 419 0.71 -19.41 3.62
C VAL A 419 2.22 -19.62 3.66
N CYS A 420 2.83 -19.52 4.84
CA CYS A 420 4.27 -19.69 5.02
C CYS A 420 4.68 -21.17 4.99
N THR A 421 3.95 -22.03 5.69
CA THR A 421 4.29 -23.45 5.82
C THR A 421 4.04 -24.25 4.55
N SER A 422 3.35 -23.68 3.54
CA SER A 422 3.26 -24.26 2.19
C SER A 422 4.62 -24.46 1.51
N CYS A 423 5.60 -23.60 1.83
CA CYS A 423 6.99 -23.75 1.38
C CYS A 423 7.93 -24.12 2.55
N HIS A 424 7.61 -23.68 3.77
CA HIS A 424 8.37 -23.96 4.98
C HIS A 424 7.81 -25.15 5.77
N GLU A 425 7.54 -26.27 5.10
CA GLU A 425 6.86 -27.45 5.68
C GLU A 425 7.55 -28.01 6.93
N LYS A 426 8.87 -27.85 7.01
CA LYS A 426 9.66 -28.26 8.18
C LYS A 426 9.27 -27.52 9.46
N LEU A 427 8.66 -26.35 9.35
CA LEU A 427 8.17 -25.56 10.49
C LEU A 427 6.69 -25.82 10.82
N ALA A 428 5.99 -26.66 10.05
CA ALA A 428 4.59 -26.97 10.29
C ALA A 428 4.40 -27.83 11.55
N GLY A 429 3.29 -27.62 12.26
CA GLY A 429 2.91 -28.39 13.44
C GLY A 429 3.44 -27.79 14.76
N ASP A 430 2.65 -27.95 15.82
CA ASP A 430 2.78 -27.20 17.07
C ASP A 430 4.15 -27.31 17.74
N GLU A 431 4.74 -28.51 17.79
CA GLU A 431 6.06 -28.72 18.39
C GLU A 431 7.16 -27.97 17.64
N ARG A 432 7.18 -28.09 16.30
CA ARG A 432 8.21 -27.47 15.45
C ARG A 432 8.02 -25.95 15.36
N LEU A 433 6.76 -25.51 15.34
CA LEU A 433 6.41 -24.11 15.45
C LEU A 433 6.87 -23.52 16.78
N GLY A 434 6.50 -24.14 17.91
CA GLY A 434 6.90 -23.69 19.23
C GLY A 434 8.41 -23.74 19.46
N ALA A 435 9.10 -24.74 18.90
CA ALA A 435 10.56 -24.81 18.94
C ALA A 435 11.24 -23.71 18.12
N HIS A 436 10.62 -23.27 17.02
CA HIS A 436 11.15 -22.19 16.20
C HIS A 436 10.84 -20.81 16.77
N THR A 437 9.60 -20.57 17.21
CA THR A 437 9.12 -19.27 17.65
C THR A 437 9.40 -19.02 19.13
N HIS A 438 9.64 -20.08 19.91
CA HIS A 438 9.75 -20.05 21.38
C HIS A 438 8.50 -19.49 22.09
N HIS A 439 7.35 -19.54 21.41
CA HIS A 439 6.04 -19.13 21.94
C HIS A 439 5.10 -20.33 22.03
N ALA A 440 4.02 -20.17 22.82
CA ALA A 440 2.93 -21.15 22.81
C ALA A 440 2.41 -21.34 21.37
N PRO A 441 2.18 -22.58 20.90
CA PRO A 441 1.84 -22.85 19.50
C PRO A 441 0.58 -22.15 18.99
N ASN A 442 -0.34 -21.78 19.88
CA ASN A 442 -1.58 -21.06 19.59
C ASN A 442 -1.54 -19.56 19.94
N GLY A 443 -0.41 -19.04 20.42
CA GLY A 443 -0.25 -17.65 20.85
C GLY A 443 0.07 -16.66 19.71
N GLU A 444 -0.07 -15.36 19.98
CA GLU A 444 0.23 -14.29 19.01
C GLU A 444 1.67 -14.33 18.50
N GLY A 445 2.63 -14.71 19.35
CA GLY A 445 4.04 -14.85 18.96
C GLY A 445 4.36 -16.05 18.07
N SER A 446 3.40 -16.97 17.88
CA SER A 446 3.53 -18.11 16.96
C SER A 446 2.91 -17.84 15.57
N ALA A 447 2.33 -16.66 15.34
CA ALA A 447 1.91 -16.26 14.00
C ALA A 447 3.12 -15.73 13.20
N CYS A 448 3.48 -16.40 12.10
CA CYS A 448 4.72 -16.12 11.36
C CYS A 448 4.87 -14.64 10.99
N LEU A 449 3.78 -14.00 10.54
CA LEU A 449 3.83 -12.63 10.08
C LEU A 449 4.01 -11.61 11.22
N ASN A 450 3.72 -11.96 12.49
CA ASN A 450 3.92 -11.02 13.60
C ASN A 450 5.41 -10.69 13.83
N CYS A 451 6.32 -11.59 13.46
CA CYS A 451 7.77 -11.34 13.49
C CYS A 451 8.35 -11.07 12.09
N HIS A 452 7.89 -11.78 11.06
CA HIS A 452 8.50 -11.70 9.73
C HIS A 452 7.98 -10.53 8.88
N MET A 453 6.79 -10.02 9.20
CA MET A 453 6.11 -8.93 8.49
C MET A 453 5.40 -8.01 9.51
N PRO A 454 6.16 -7.45 10.48
CA PRO A 454 5.61 -6.83 11.69
C PRO A 454 4.81 -5.56 11.37
N ARG A 455 3.90 -5.18 12.28
CA ARG A 455 3.17 -3.91 12.20
C ARG A 455 4.08 -2.75 12.57
N LYS A 456 4.68 -2.12 11.56
CA LYS A 456 5.56 -0.94 11.72
C LYS A 456 5.21 0.20 10.77
N ASN A 457 4.55 -0.05 9.65
CA ASN A 457 4.25 1.00 8.68
C ASN A 457 3.10 1.87 9.17
N MET A 458 3.18 3.17 8.92
CA MET A 458 2.11 4.11 9.29
C MET A 458 0.94 3.97 8.32
N GLY A 459 -0.19 3.48 8.83
CA GLY A 459 -1.43 3.35 8.09
C GLY A 459 -2.17 4.67 7.90
N LEU A 460 -3.02 4.73 6.87
CA LEU A 460 -3.82 5.93 6.55
C LEU A 460 -4.89 6.27 7.60
N ALA A 461 -5.20 5.34 8.51
CA ALA A 461 -6.17 5.49 9.59
C ALA A 461 -5.51 5.62 10.98
N TYR A 462 -4.23 6.00 11.03
CA TYR A 462 -3.45 6.25 12.26
C TYR A 462 -3.13 5.03 13.13
N GLY A 463 -3.46 3.83 12.65
CA GLY A 463 -2.95 2.56 13.18
C GLY A 463 -1.74 2.07 12.37
N LEU A 464 -0.96 1.17 12.94
CA LEU A 464 0.16 0.54 12.23
C LEU A 464 -0.34 -0.56 11.27
N THR A 465 0.20 -0.55 10.05
CA THR A 465 0.05 -1.60 9.04
C THR A 465 1.31 -2.45 8.97
N ARG A 466 1.21 -3.61 8.31
CA ARG A 466 2.33 -4.52 8.16
C ARG A 466 3.38 -3.94 7.20
N TYR A 467 4.63 -3.98 7.63
CA TYR A 467 5.77 -3.74 6.77
C TYR A 467 5.94 -4.91 5.80
N HIS A 468 5.98 -4.67 4.49
CA HIS A 468 5.85 -5.74 3.48
C HIS A 468 7.17 -6.38 3.02
N ARG A 469 8.33 -5.95 3.54
CA ARG A 469 9.58 -6.71 3.37
C ARG A 469 9.56 -7.91 4.30
N ILE A 470 9.18 -9.07 3.78
CA ILE A 470 9.20 -10.32 4.53
C ILE A 470 10.65 -10.75 4.75
N GLY A 471 11.04 -10.93 6.01
CA GLY A 471 12.43 -11.21 6.40
C GLY A 471 12.54 -11.66 7.85
N SER A 472 13.73 -12.14 8.25
CA SER A 472 13.99 -12.58 9.63
C SER A 472 14.04 -11.40 10.59
N PRO A 473 13.49 -11.49 11.82
CA PRO A 473 13.73 -10.49 12.87
C PRO A 473 15.20 -10.42 13.31
N THR A 474 16.02 -11.41 12.93
CA THR A 474 17.47 -11.41 13.16
C THR A 474 18.29 -10.85 12.00
N ASP A 475 17.66 -10.37 10.92
CA ASP A 475 18.36 -9.74 9.80
C ASP A 475 19.16 -8.52 10.30
N GLU A 476 20.45 -8.47 9.96
CA GLU A 476 21.37 -7.39 10.35
C GLU A 476 20.82 -6.01 10.01
N ALA A 477 20.16 -5.89 8.85
CA ALA A 477 19.59 -4.63 8.40
C ALA A 477 18.51 -4.12 9.36
N ARG A 478 17.75 -5.04 9.98
CA ARG A 478 16.70 -4.70 10.93
C ARG A 478 17.28 -4.47 12.34
N VAL A 479 18.20 -5.32 12.78
CA VAL A 479 18.78 -5.21 14.13
C VAL A 479 19.68 -3.98 14.28
N TYR A 480 20.48 -3.64 13.28
CA TYR A 480 21.49 -2.59 13.39
C TYR A 480 21.08 -1.24 12.83
N ARG A 481 19.94 -1.14 12.14
CA ARG A 481 19.56 0.09 11.46
C ARG A 481 18.11 0.53 11.73
N ASP A 482 17.30 -0.34 12.31
CA ASP A 482 15.92 -0.04 12.64
C ASP A 482 15.62 -0.01 14.13
N ARG A 483 14.70 0.90 14.46
CA ARG A 483 14.08 0.98 15.77
C ARG A 483 12.55 1.01 15.63
N PRO A 484 11.80 0.35 16.50
CA PRO A 484 12.30 -0.55 17.53
C PRO A 484 12.58 -1.96 16.95
N LEU A 485 13.26 -2.81 17.74
CA LEU A 485 13.39 -4.25 17.47
C LEU A 485 12.00 -4.91 17.44
N GLU A 486 11.73 -5.87 16.55
CA GLU A 486 10.38 -6.42 16.33
C GLU A 486 9.76 -7.03 17.60
N CYS A 487 10.58 -7.69 18.41
CA CYS A 487 10.12 -8.35 19.64
C CYS A 487 9.49 -7.35 20.62
N SER A 488 9.95 -6.09 20.61
CA SER A 488 9.45 -5.05 21.51
C SER A 488 8.04 -4.56 21.17
N LEU A 489 7.49 -4.92 20.01
CA LEU A 489 6.09 -4.64 19.66
C LEU A 489 5.11 -5.38 20.59
N CYS A 490 5.52 -6.54 21.12
CA CYS A 490 4.76 -7.29 22.14
C CYS A 490 5.39 -7.16 23.53
N HIS A 491 6.73 -7.11 23.59
CA HIS A 491 7.52 -6.99 24.82
C HIS A 491 7.95 -5.56 25.09
N ALA A 492 6.97 -4.66 25.22
CA ALA A 492 7.20 -3.22 25.31
C ALA A 492 8.02 -2.78 26.55
N ASP A 493 8.11 -3.62 27.57
CA ASP A 493 8.87 -3.41 28.81
C ASP A 493 10.34 -3.84 28.72
N LYS A 494 10.71 -4.66 27.73
CA LYS A 494 12.04 -5.26 27.63
C LYS A 494 13.09 -4.31 27.09
N SER A 495 14.33 -4.57 27.50
CA SER A 495 15.51 -3.85 27.05
C SER A 495 16.08 -4.41 25.75
N ALA A 496 16.83 -3.59 25.02
CA ALA A 496 17.50 -4.06 23.80
C ALA A 496 18.50 -5.17 24.16
N ASP A 497 19.17 -5.04 25.31
CA ASP A 497 20.12 -6.04 25.76
C ASP A 497 19.45 -7.41 26.02
N ASP A 498 18.31 -7.41 26.72
CA ASP A 498 17.53 -8.62 27.01
C ASP A 498 17.04 -9.30 25.72
N LEU A 499 16.48 -8.51 24.80
CA LEU A 499 15.91 -9.04 23.55
C LEU A 499 17.00 -9.66 22.68
N LEU A 500 18.12 -8.97 22.49
CA LEU A 500 19.25 -9.48 21.72
C LEU A 500 19.86 -10.74 22.36
N SER A 501 19.98 -10.77 23.69
CA SER A 501 20.52 -11.94 24.42
C SER A 501 19.60 -13.16 24.27
N THR A 502 18.29 -12.93 24.33
CA THR A 502 17.26 -13.94 24.07
C THR A 502 17.36 -14.46 22.63
N MET A 503 17.44 -13.56 21.65
CA MET A 503 17.61 -13.91 20.24
C MET A 503 18.88 -14.75 20.01
N SER A 504 20.01 -14.35 20.60
CA SER A 504 21.27 -15.10 20.55
C SER A 504 21.15 -16.50 21.14
N GLN A 505 20.47 -16.65 22.28
CA GLN A 505 20.29 -17.94 22.94
C GLN A 505 19.42 -18.90 22.11
N TRP A 506 18.34 -18.38 21.53
CA TRP A 506 17.35 -19.19 20.81
C TRP A 506 17.81 -19.62 19.42
N TRP A 507 18.42 -18.70 18.66
CA TRP A 507 18.72 -18.92 17.25
C TRP A 507 20.22 -18.95 16.95
N GLY A 508 21.09 -18.90 17.97
CA GLY A 508 22.54 -18.98 17.81
C GLY A 508 23.16 -17.80 17.06
N THR A 509 22.47 -16.66 17.01
CA THR A 509 22.93 -15.45 16.31
C THR A 509 23.83 -14.61 17.20
N ALA A 510 25.00 -14.20 16.70
CA ALA A 510 25.85 -13.23 17.39
C ALA A 510 25.50 -11.81 16.93
N PHE A 511 25.34 -10.87 17.87
CA PHE A 511 25.11 -9.47 17.54
C PHE A 511 26.25 -8.57 18.03
N ASP A 512 26.71 -7.68 17.16
CA ASP A 512 27.55 -6.55 17.53
C ASP A 512 26.77 -5.58 18.44
N ARG A 513 27.03 -5.67 19.75
CA ARG A 513 26.38 -4.84 20.77
C ARG A 513 26.77 -3.37 20.67
N GLU A 514 27.97 -3.07 20.16
CA GLU A 514 28.43 -1.69 20.02
C GLU A 514 27.58 -0.95 18.99
N ARG A 515 27.34 -1.58 17.83
CA ARG A 515 26.48 -1.02 16.78
C ARG A 515 25.05 -0.78 17.26
N VAL A 516 24.48 -1.72 18.02
CA VAL A 516 23.13 -1.50 18.59
C VAL A 516 23.16 -0.42 19.66
N THR A 517 24.21 -0.35 20.48
CA THR A 517 24.36 0.70 21.50
C THR A 517 24.37 2.08 20.86
N GLN A 518 25.08 2.25 19.73
CA GLN A 518 25.08 3.48 18.96
C GLN A 518 23.68 3.84 18.43
N LEU A 519 22.93 2.86 17.91
CA LEU A 519 21.57 3.05 17.41
C LEU A 519 20.59 3.53 18.50
N TYR A 520 20.76 3.05 19.74
CA TYR A 520 19.97 3.46 20.91
C TYR A 520 20.66 4.55 21.75
N ASP A 521 21.52 5.36 21.12
CA ASP A 521 22.15 6.55 21.68
C ASP A 521 22.88 6.24 23.01
N GLY A 522 23.76 5.24 22.97
CA GLY A 522 24.66 4.90 24.06
C GLY A 522 24.09 3.95 25.12
N ARG A 523 22.82 3.53 25.03
CA ARG A 523 22.18 2.71 26.07
C ARG A 523 21.36 1.55 25.51
N LEU A 524 21.53 0.38 26.12
CA LEU A 524 20.73 -0.82 25.81
C LEU A 524 19.76 -1.23 26.92
N ASP A 525 19.82 -0.55 28.07
CA ASP A 525 19.00 -0.80 29.25
C ASP A 525 17.65 -0.06 29.20
N GLY A 526 16.66 -0.60 29.92
CA GLY A 526 15.31 -0.06 29.95
C GLY A 526 14.51 -0.31 28.67
N SER A 527 13.22 0.04 28.67
CA SER A 527 12.29 -0.26 27.58
C SER A 527 12.77 0.26 26.21
N VAL A 528 12.87 -0.66 25.24
CA VAL A 528 13.16 -0.34 23.82
C VAL A 528 12.13 0.63 23.25
N ILE A 529 10.85 0.46 23.59
CA ILE A 529 9.77 1.30 23.10
C ILE A 529 9.92 2.73 23.61
N ARG A 530 10.19 2.91 24.91
CA ARG A 530 10.42 4.25 25.46
C ARG A 530 11.68 4.88 24.89
N ARG A 531 12.77 4.13 24.76
CA ARG A 531 13.99 4.67 24.13
C ARG A 531 13.73 5.08 22.68
N THR A 532 12.94 4.31 21.95
CA THR A 532 12.55 4.64 20.57
C THR A 532 11.66 5.88 20.51
N LEU A 533 10.81 6.14 21.50
CA LEU A 533 10.07 7.40 21.60
C LEU A 533 11.02 8.61 21.75
N ASP A 534 12.03 8.48 22.60
CA ASP A 534 12.93 9.58 22.97
C ASP A 534 13.90 9.96 21.85
N VAL A 535 14.55 8.97 21.24
CA VAL A 535 15.64 9.20 20.28
C VAL A 535 15.31 8.77 18.86
N GLY A 536 14.13 8.18 18.65
CA GLY A 536 13.59 7.70 17.37
C GLY A 536 13.63 8.74 16.24
N LYS A 537 13.77 8.27 15.00
CA LYS A 537 13.37 9.07 13.84
C LYS A 537 11.83 9.20 13.88
N PRO A 538 11.22 10.23 13.26
CA PRO A 538 9.78 10.44 13.32
C PRO A 538 8.90 9.20 13.02
N HIS A 539 9.23 8.38 12.03
CA HIS A 539 8.48 7.15 11.74
C HIS A 539 8.67 6.05 12.80
N GLU A 540 9.85 5.97 13.40
CA GLU A 540 10.15 5.04 14.50
C GLU A 540 9.40 5.46 15.78
N GLN A 541 9.33 6.78 16.04
CA GLN A 541 8.52 7.36 17.13
C GLN A 541 7.04 7.05 16.94
N ALA A 542 6.52 7.09 15.70
CA ALA A 542 5.14 6.69 15.40
C ALA A 542 4.84 5.25 15.87
N VAL A 543 5.80 4.33 15.67
CA VAL A 543 5.67 2.95 16.13
C VAL A 543 5.66 2.88 17.65
N ALA A 544 6.59 3.57 18.32
CA ALA A 544 6.62 3.62 19.78
C ALA A 544 5.33 4.20 20.37
N ILE A 545 4.82 5.30 19.79
CA ILE A 545 3.55 5.94 20.15
C ILE A 545 2.39 4.94 20.05
N ALA A 546 2.28 4.22 18.93
CA ALA A 546 1.20 3.25 18.74
C ALA A 546 1.29 2.09 19.74
N VAL A 547 2.49 1.54 19.98
CA VAL A 547 2.69 0.45 20.97
C VAL A 547 2.33 0.91 22.39
N LEU A 548 2.72 2.13 22.79
CA LEU A 548 2.32 2.71 24.08
C LEU A 548 0.80 2.97 24.15
N GLY A 549 0.17 3.32 23.03
CA GLY A 549 -1.29 3.46 22.95
C GLY A 549 -2.04 2.14 23.19
N GLU A 550 -1.52 1.04 22.63
CA GLU A 550 -2.16 -0.28 22.69
C GLU A 550 -1.83 -1.06 23.97
N ARG A 551 -0.58 -0.95 24.46
CA ARG A 551 -0.01 -1.80 25.51
C ARG A 551 0.62 -1.03 26.67
N GLY A 552 0.60 0.31 26.61
CA GLY A 552 1.14 1.16 27.67
C GLY A 552 0.29 1.18 28.93
N ARG A 553 0.78 1.92 29.92
CA ARG A 553 0.13 2.14 31.22
C ARG A 553 -0.47 3.53 31.27
N ALA A 554 -1.37 3.76 32.22
CA ALA A 554 -1.98 5.09 32.43
C ALA A 554 -0.95 6.22 32.63
N SER A 555 0.26 5.91 33.13
CA SER A 555 1.38 6.84 33.28
C SER A 555 1.96 7.35 31.95
N ASP A 556 1.80 6.60 30.86
CA ASP A 556 2.33 6.96 29.54
C ASP A 556 1.44 7.99 28.82
N ALA A 557 0.26 8.29 29.37
CA ALA A 557 -0.71 9.19 28.76
C ALA A 557 -0.19 10.62 28.57
N CYS A 558 0.61 11.15 29.51
CA CYS A 558 1.18 12.49 29.39
C CYS A 558 2.26 12.54 28.30
N ASP A 559 3.09 11.49 28.20
CA ASP A 559 4.12 11.40 27.16
C ASP A 559 3.45 11.35 25.77
N LEU A 560 2.41 10.54 25.61
CA LEU A 560 1.60 10.49 24.38
C LEU A 560 0.91 11.81 24.07
N ALA A 561 0.35 12.50 25.09
CA ALA A 561 -0.27 13.80 24.90
C ALA A 561 0.73 14.81 24.34
N GLN A 562 1.94 14.89 24.89
CA GLN A 562 2.96 15.82 24.41
C GLN A 562 3.35 15.58 22.94
N GLN A 563 3.25 14.33 22.46
CA GLN A 563 3.47 14.01 21.04
C GLN A 563 2.37 14.52 20.09
N ILE A 564 1.22 15.01 20.58
CA ILE A 564 0.21 15.68 19.74
C ILE A 564 0.81 16.94 19.10
N ALA A 565 1.71 17.63 19.79
CA ALA A 565 2.44 18.80 19.31
C ALA A 565 3.77 18.44 18.63
N HIS A 566 3.87 17.25 18.03
CA HIS A 566 5.08 16.80 17.34
C HIS A 566 5.39 17.67 16.11
N PRO A 567 6.68 17.97 15.79
CA PRO A 567 7.05 18.80 14.64
C PRO A 567 6.58 18.30 13.27
N TYR A 568 6.20 17.03 13.19
CA TYR A 568 5.54 16.41 12.05
C TYR A 568 4.08 16.15 12.41
N PRO A 569 3.11 16.96 11.93
CA PRO A 569 1.70 16.85 12.31
C PRO A 569 1.10 15.45 12.11
N LEU A 570 1.56 14.69 11.10
CA LEU A 570 1.16 13.30 10.91
C LEU A 570 1.40 12.45 12.16
N ILE A 571 2.55 12.61 12.82
CA ILE A 571 2.87 11.91 14.07
C ILE A 571 1.94 12.37 15.20
N GLY A 572 1.59 13.66 15.23
CA GLY A 572 0.59 14.17 16.18
C GLY A 572 -0.78 13.51 16.04
N TYR A 573 -1.21 13.16 14.81
CA TYR A 573 -2.43 12.35 14.61
C TYR A 573 -2.29 10.92 15.13
N PHE A 574 -1.13 10.28 14.96
CA PHE A 574 -0.84 8.98 15.60
C PHE A 574 -0.84 9.09 17.12
N ALA A 575 -0.25 10.15 17.69
CA ALA A 575 -0.22 10.42 19.12
C ALA A 575 -1.61 10.60 19.71
N LYS A 576 -2.44 11.41 19.05
CA LYS A 576 -3.85 11.58 19.41
C LYS A 576 -4.58 10.23 19.39
N HIS A 577 -4.44 9.45 18.32
CA HIS A 577 -5.09 8.14 18.20
C HIS A 577 -4.63 7.16 19.29
N ALA A 578 -3.33 7.11 19.57
CA ALA A 578 -2.73 6.28 20.61
C ALA A 578 -3.23 6.71 22.00
N LEU A 579 -3.29 8.02 22.27
CA LEU A 579 -3.81 8.54 23.52
C LEU A 579 -5.29 8.18 23.73
N GLU A 580 -6.12 8.39 22.71
CA GLU A 580 -7.54 8.01 22.74
C GLU A 580 -7.72 6.50 22.92
N THR A 581 -6.83 5.69 22.34
CA THR A 581 -6.81 4.23 22.52
C THR A 581 -6.43 3.83 23.93
N LEU A 582 -5.42 4.48 24.52
CA LEU A 582 -4.96 4.21 25.88
C LEU A 582 -5.98 4.63 26.93
N THR A 583 -6.55 5.83 26.79
CA THR A 583 -7.45 6.41 27.81
C THR A 583 -8.92 6.11 27.57
N LYS A 584 -9.30 5.57 26.41
CA LYS A 584 -10.70 5.37 25.99
C LYS A 584 -11.55 6.64 26.03
N THR A 585 -10.92 7.81 25.90
CA THR A 585 -11.59 9.12 25.88
C THR A 585 -11.25 9.87 24.61
N ILE A 586 -12.20 10.66 24.09
CA ILE A 586 -11.94 11.58 22.97
C ILE A 586 -11.01 12.70 23.43
N VAL A 587 -10.02 13.01 22.61
CA VAL A 587 -9.08 14.12 22.83
C VAL A 587 -9.44 15.24 21.84
N PRO A 588 -10.02 16.36 22.29
CA PRO A 588 -10.51 17.43 21.40
C PRO A 588 -9.38 18.39 21.00
N MET A 589 -8.23 17.85 20.61
CA MET A 589 -7.09 18.62 20.12
C MET A 589 -6.83 18.26 18.67
N ASP A 590 -6.69 19.26 17.82
CA ASP A 590 -6.34 19.07 16.41
C ASP A 590 -4.82 19.20 16.24
N PRO A 591 -4.12 18.10 15.89
CA PRO A 591 -2.69 18.12 15.59
C PRO A 591 -2.30 19.03 14.41
N GLY A 592 -3.27 19.48 13.61
CA GLY A 592 -3.05 20.45 12.54
C GLY A 592 -2.84 21.90 12.99
N ARG A 593 -3.12 22.22 14.27
CA ARG A 593 -2.90 23.55 14.85
C ARG A 593 -1.40 23.84 15.05
N PRO A 594 -1.02 25.13 15.08
CA PRO A 594 0.37 25.51 15.36
C PRO A 594 0.88 24.91 16.67
N ARG A 595 2.12 24.41 16.63
CA ARG A 595 2.74 23.74 17.78
C ARG A 595 2.73 24.60 19.05
N GLU A 596 3.00 25.89 18.89
CA GLU A 596 3.02 26.86 19.99
C GLU A 596 1.65 27.06 20.66
N GLU A 597 0.55 26.84 19.93
CA GLU A 597 -0.80 26.88 20.49
C GLU A 597 -1.17 25.58 21.20
N LEU A 598 -0.61 24.44 20.76
CA LEU A 598 -0.91 23.13 21.33
C LEU A 598 -0.20 22.89 22.67
N LEU A 599 1.05 23.33 22.82
CA LEU A 599 1.86 23.05 24.02
C LEU A 599 1.19 23.49 25.33
N PRO A 600 0.66 24.72 25.48
CA PRO A 600 -0.01 25.12 26.73
C PRO A 600 -1.27 24.29 27.05
N LEU A 601 -2.00 23.88 26.02
CA LEU A 601 -3.22 23.05 26.16
C LEU A 601 -2.87 21.64 26.64
N LEU A 602 -1.75 21.10 26.14
CA LEU A 602 -1.24 19.79 26.53
C LEU A 602 -0.72 19.79 27.97
N ASP A 603 0.02 20.82 28.36
CA ASP A 603 0.48 20.99 29.74
C ASP A 603 -0.68 21.10 30.72
N GLU A 604 -1.72 21.86 30.36
CA GLU A 604 -2.93 21.94 31.16
C GLU A 604 -3.67 20.59 31.25
N TRP A 605 -3.79 19.87 30.13
CA TRP A 605 -4.40 18.55 30.10
C TRP A 605 -3.67 17.56 31.02
N CYS A 606 -2.33 17.54 30.96
CA CYS A 606 -1.48 16.72 31.82
C CYS A 606 -1.66 17.07 33.30
N ARG A 607 -1.66 18.37 33.66
CA ARG A 607 -1.91 18.83 35.05
C ARG A 607 -3.28 18.39 35.56
N ARG A 608 -4.33 18.57 34.76
CA ARG A 608 -5.70 18.15 35.13
C ARG A 608 -5.79 16.64 35.32
N ARG A 609 -5.13 15.85 34.47
CA ARG A 609 -5.08 14.39 34.59
C ARG A 609 -4.34 13.93 35.86
N ALA A 610 -3.21 14.56 36.17
CA ALA A 610 -2.45 14.26 37.39
C ALA A 610 -3.25 14.54 38.68
N ALA A 611 -4.23 15.44 38.62
CA ALA A 611 -5.12 15.74 39.74
C ALA A 611 -6.27 14.73 39.92
N ILE A 612 -6.46 13.76 39.01
CA ILE A 612 -7.49 12.72 39.13
C ILE A 612 -7.01 11.64 40.12
N PRO A 613 -7.72 11.38 41.22
CA PRO A 613 -7.33 10.34 42.18
C PRO A 613 -7.28 8.95 41.51
N PRO A 614 -6.33 8.07 41.90
CA PRO A 614 -6.12 6.77 41.25
C PRO A 614 -7.38 5.89 41.19
N ASN A 615 -8.32 6.03 42.13
CA ASN A 615 -9.57 5.28 42.18
C ASN A 615 -10.69 5.77 41.24
N LYS A 616 -10.44 6.81 40.41
CA LYS A 616 -11.43 7.36 39.45
C LYS A 616 -10.91 7.44 38.00
N ALA A 617 -9.76 6.83 37.71
CA ALA A 617 -9.04 7.00 36.44
C ALA A 617 -9.32 5.89 35.38
N HIS A 618 -10.45 5.18 35.48
CA HIS A 618 -10.85 4.14 34.52
C HIS A 618 -11.80 4.66 33.45
#